data_AF-A0A7R9XYA5-F1
#
_entry.id   AF-A0A7R9XYA5-F1
#
_cell.length_a   1.000
_cell.length_b   1.000
_cell.length_c   1.000
_cell.angle_alpha   90.00
_cell.angle_beta   90.00
_cell.angle_gamma   90.00
#
_symmetry.space_group_name_H-M   'P 1'
#
loop_
_entity.id
_entity.type
_entity.pdbx_description
1 polymer ?
#
loop_
_entity_poly.entity_id
_entity_poly.type
_entity_poly.pdbx_seq_one_letter_code
_entity_poly.pdbx_strand_id
1 'polypeptide(L)'
;MLPVTHAQARIAAAPGASYAGASSGGRGASGGGGGVRYTYREYRFLPPYLRRVIKWNQMDTEYTMWQMVNLCVAPKAVYKQTSFRKQTKNQWARDDPAFVVILAALVALSAVAYCLAFGRPPLWRWAVGVAWAVFVDFLGTGAVIATVCWGISNAYLRRDGGAGHSHAVEQRVEWMYAFDVHCNAYFPLFVTLYVLQFFLSPLLLQHGYLAAIASDTLYAGALSYYAYVTFLGYNQLPFLERTELFLCPIWLVLAALPLCIIGGFNATRFTLAMAFDY
;
A
#
# COMPACT_ATOMS: atom_id res chain seq x y z
N MET A 1 -0.12 -26.92 65.56
CA MET A 1 0.98 -26.18 64.91
C MET A 1 0.41 -24.87 64.40
N LEU A 2 0.84 -23.80 65.08
CA LEU A 2 0.77 -22.35 64.85
C LEU A 2 -0.46 -21.71 64.13
N PRO A 3 -1.13 -20.74 64.80
CA PRO A 3 -2.32 -20.05 64.33
C PRO A 3 -2.06 -18.70 63.62
N VAL A 4 -3.13 -18.26 62.96
CA VAL A 4 -3.41 -16.93 62.41
C VAL A 4 -3.33 -15.85 63.50
N THR A 5 -2.70 -14.69 63.20
CA THR A 5 -2.74 -13.50 64.06
C THR A 5 -3.48 -12.36 63.36
N HIS A 6 -4.59 -11.96 63.98
CA HIS A 6 -5.31 -10.72 63.73
C HIS A 6 -4.63 -9.55 64.49
N ALA A 7 -4.44 -8.45 63.78
CA ALA A 7 -4.94 -7.11 64.07
C ALA A 7 -4.63 -6.39 65.41
N GLN A 8 -4.32 -5.10 65.23
CA GLN A 8 -4.58 -3.92 66.09
C GLN A 8 -3.52 -3.51 67.13
N ALA A 9 -2.87 -2.38 66.83
CA ALA A 9 -2.50 -1.38 67.83
C ALA A 9 -2.85 0.02 67.27
N ARG A 10 -3.75 0.71 67.98
CA ARG A 10 -4.19 2.11 67.76
C ARG A 10 -3.16 3.07 68.31
N ILE A 11 -2.82 4.18 67.61
CA ILE A 11 -2.40 5.45 68.23
C ILE A 11 -2.88 6.65 67.38
N ALA A 12 -3.74 7.47 68.01
CA ALA A 12 -3.96 8.93 67.95
C ALA A 12 -4.28 9.70 66.63
N ALA A 13 -5.42 10.40 66.67
CA ALA A 13 -5.77 11.65 65.96
C ALA A 13 -5.01 12.86 66.59
N ALA A 14 -4.85 14.08 66.06
CA ALA A 14 -5.40 14.93 64.97
C ALA A 14 -4.36 16.09 64.73
N PRO A 15 -4.65 17.32 64.21
CA PRO A 15 -5.56 17.82 63.16
C PRO A 15 -4.87 18.75 62.10
N GLY A 16 -5.59 19.07 61.02
CA GLY A 16 -5.67 20.41 60.39
C GLY A 16 -4.47 21.02 59.63
N ALA A 17 -4.62 21.21 58.31
CA ALA A 17 -4.21 22.44 57.62
C ALA A 17 -4.87 22.54 56.23
N SER A 18 -5.85 23.42 56.14
CA SER A 18 -6.47 23.91 54.92
C SER A 18 -5.51 24.88 54.21
N TYR A 19 -5.37 24.77 52.88
CA TYR A 19 -4.90 25.90 52.06
C TYR A 19 -5.82 26.06 50.86
N ALA A 20 -6.50 27.21 50.86
CA ALA A 20 -7.37 27.69 49.82
C ALA A 20 -6.58 28.37 48.70
N GLY A 21 -7.08 28.22 47.47
CA GLY A 21 -7.30 29.31 46.52
C GLY A 21 -6.10 30.02 45.88
N ALA A 22 -5.94 29.83 44.57
CA ALA A 22 -5.57 30.91 43.67
C ALA A 22 -6.12 30.63 42.26
N SER A 23 -7.30 31.17 41.98
CA SER A 23 -7.80 31.40 40.63
C SER A 23 -7.07 32.63 40.06
N SER A 24 -6.49 32.50 38.87
CA SER A 24 -6.18 33.66 38.03
C SER A 24 -6.49 33.32 36.58
N GLY A 25 -7.41 34.10 36.02
CA GLY A 25 -7.83 34.01 34.63
C GLY A 25 -6.74 34.53 33.71
N GLY A 26 -6.40 33.71 32.71
CA GLY A 26 -5.64 34.13 31.54
C GLY A 26 -6.53 33.99 30.30
N ARG A 27 -7.04 35.12 29.80
CA ARG A 27 -7.54 35.22 28.42
C ARG A 27 -6.38 34.98 27.47
N GLY A 28 -6.44 33.92 26.68
CA GLY A 28 -5.50 33.63 25.60
C GLY A 28 -6.27 33.30 24.33
N ALA A 29 -6.23 34.22 23.38
CA ALA A 29 -6.87 34.12 22.08
C ALA A 29 -6.17 33.09 21.17
N SER A 30 -6.95 32.61 20.21
CA SER A 30 -6.54 32.12 18.88
C SER A 30 -5.82 30.77 18.81
N GLY A 31 -6.21 29.97 17.80
CA GLY A 31 -5.42 28.82 17.37
C GLY A 31 -6.20 27.70 16.70
N GLY A 32 -7.02 28.02 15.68
CA GLY A 32 -7.42 27.02 14.69
C GLY A 32 -6.16 26.50 14.00
N GLY A 33 -5.80 25.24 14.24
CA GLY A 33 -4.54 24.68 13.76
C GLY A 33 -4.35 23.20 14.07
N GLY A 34 -5.41 22.40 14.05
CA GLY A 34 -5.34 20.95 14.30
C GLY A 34 -4.80 20.12 13.12
N GLY A 35 -4.81 20.68 11.89
CA GLY A 35 -4.49 19.93 10.67
C GLY A 35 -3.00 19.84 10.31
N VAL A 36 -2.17 20.79 10.75
CA VAL A 36 -0.78 20.95 10.23
C VAL A 36 0.26 20.17 11.04
N ARG A 37 -0.01 19.86 12.32
CA ARG A 37 0.98 19.19 13.18
C ARG A 37 1.18 17.70 12.87
N TYR A 38 0.22 17.04 12.24
CA TYR A 38 0.32 15.60 11.93
C TYR A 38 1.13 15.32 10.67
N THR A 39 0.97 16.12 9.61
CA THR A 39 1.74 16.01 8.37
C THR A 39 3.25 16.13 8.62
N TYR A 40 3.69 17.01 9.52
CA TYR A 40 5.11 17.18 9.86
C TYR A 40 5.81 15.92 10.44
N ARG A 41 5.06 14.95 10.99
CA ARG A 41 5.65 13.72 11.56
C ARG A 41 5.84 12.61 10.53
N GLU A 42 4.98 12.49 9.53
CA GLU A 42 5.10 11.50 8.45
C GLU A 42 6.33 11.75 7.56
N TYR A 43 6.65 13.00 7.23
CA TYR A 43 7.80 13.32 6.37
C TYR A 43 9.17 13.15 7.04
N ARG A 44 9.24 13.04 8.38
CA ARG A 44 10.51 12.76 9.09
C ARG A 44 11.07 11.36 8.83
N PHE A 45 10.26 10.44 8.28
CA PHE A 45 10.68 9.08 7.95
C PHE A 45 11.32 8.92 6.56
N LEU A 46 11.08 9.87 5.65
CA LEU A 46 11.64 9.82 4.29
C LEU A 46 13.18 9.93 4.24
N PRO A 47 13.85 10.84 4.99
CA PRO A 47 15.32 10.92 4.95
C PRO A 47 16.03 9.65 5.46
N PRO A 48 15.58 9.01 6.56
CA PRO A 48 16.10 7.70 6.96
C PRO A 48 15.80 6.58 5.95
N TYR A 49 14.60 6.56 5.36
CA TYR A 49 14.18 5.54 4.39
C TYR A 49 15.04 5.58 3.12
N LEU A 50 15.23 6.77 2.54
CA LEU A 50 16.09 6.97 1.36
C LEU A 50 17.57 6.69 1.67
N ARG A 51 18.03 7.00 2.89
CA ARG A 51 19.40 6.64 3.31
C ARG A 51 19.60 5.12 3.37
N ARG A 52 18.57 4.36 3.70
CA ARG A 52 18.61 2.89 3.73
C ARG A 52 18.56 2.26 2.33
N VAL A 53 17.95 2.90 1.34
CA VAL A 53 17.95 2.45 -0.07
C VAL A 53 19.38 2.26 -0.59
N ILE A 54 20.32 3.08 -0.15
CA ILE A 54 21.72 3.05 -0.59
C ILE A 54 22.50 1.91 0.10
N LYS A 55 22.02 1.39 1.24
CA LYS A 55 22.70 0.37 2.04
C LYS A 55 22.12 -1.02 1.81
N TRP A 56 22.50 -1.63 0.69
CA TRP A 56 22.06 -2.98 0.28
C TRP A 56 22.23 -4.07 1.35
N ASN A 57 23.32 -4.04 2.12
CA ASN A 57 23.59 -5.05 3.15
C ASN A 57 22.69 -4.95 4.40
N GLN A 58 21.90 -3.87 4.53
CA GLN A 58 20.97 -3.68 5.65
C GLN A 58 19.52 -3.99 5.28
N MET A 59 19.28 -4.44 4.05
CA MET A 59 17.96 -4.73 3.52
C MET A 59 17.61 -6.21 3.73
N ASP A 60 16.42 -6.48 4.26
CA ASP A 60 15.91 -7.83 4.50
C ASP A 60 15.34 -8.43 3.20
N THR A 61 16.25 -8.95 2.36
CA THR A 61 15.91 -9.47 1.03
C THR A 61 15.15 -10.80 1.12
N GLU A 62 15.50 -11.68 2.07
CA GLU A 62 14.87 -12.98 2.24
C GLU A 62 13.40 -12.84 2.63
N TYR A 63 13.12 -12.01 3.64
CA TYR A 63 11.75 -11.71 4.04
C TYR A 63 10.95 -11.07 2.90
N THR A 64 11.57 -10.16 2.15
CA THR A 64 10.93 -9.50 1.01
C THR A 64 10.56 -10.50 -0.08
N MET A 65 11.46 -11.41 -0.44
CA MET A 65 11.19 -12.45 -1.45
C MET A 65 10.08 -13.40 -0.99
N TRP A 66 10.08 -13.79 0.29
CA TRP A 66 8.99 -14.56 0.87
C TRP A 66 7.65 -13.80 0.77
N GLN A 67 7.63 -12.50 1.04
CA GLN A 67 6.42 -11.68 0.90
C GLN A 67 5.95 -11.62 -0.55
N MET A 68 6.86 -11.41 -1.50
CA MET A 68 6.55 -11.36 -2.93
C MET A 68 5.89 -12.66 -3.41
N VAL A 69 6.47 -13.82 -3.09
CA VAL A 69 5.89 -15.12 -3.47
C VAL A 69 4.51 -15.31 -2.83
N ASN A 70 4.37 -14.99 -1.54
CA ASN A 70 3.09 -15.13 -0.85
C ASN A 70 2.04 -14.11 -1.32
N LEU A 71 2.42 -12.96 -1.86
CA LEU A 71 1.47 -12.04 -2.48
C LEU A 71 0.79 -12.65 -3.72
N CYS A 72 1.48 -13.52 -4.45
CA CYS A 72 0.90 -14.24 -5.59
C CYS A 72 0.06 -15.46 -5.16
N VAL A 73 0.54 -16.22 -4.17
CA VAL A 73 -0.10 -17.50 -3.77
C VAL A 73 -1.16 -17.31 -2.68
N ALA A 74 -0.85 -16.56 -1.63
CA ALA A 74 -1.66 -16.44 -0.43
C ALA A 74 -1.53 -15.02 0.21
N PRO A 75 -2.09 -13.97 -0.42
CA PRO A 75 -1.87 -12.57 -0.01
C PRO A 75 -2.34 -12.29 1.43
N LYS A 76 -3.33 -13.03 1.92
CA LYS A 76 -3.80 -12.94 3.31
C LYS A 76 -2.69 -13.23 4.33
N ALA A 77 -1.72 -14.08 4.01
CA ALA A 77 -0.61 -14.41 4.90
C ALA A 77 0.32 -13.21 5.12
N VAL A 78 0.62 -12.46 4.06
CA VAL A 78 1.46 -11.25 4.13
C VAL A 78 0.78 -10.17 4.96
N TYR A 79 -0.52 -10.03 4.81
CA TYR A 79 -1.30 -9.04 5.55
C TYR A 79 -1.45 -9.35 7.05
N LYS A 80 -1.44 -10.63 7.46
CA LYS A 80 -1.33 -10.99 8.89
C LYS A 80 -0.06 -10.46 9.53
N GLN A 81 1.06 -10.41 8.79
CA GLN A 81 2.32 -9.85 9.30
C GLN A 81 2.25 -8.35 9.54
N THR A 82 1.40 -7.64 8.80
CA THR A 82 1.14 -6.22 9.04
C THR A 82 0.52 -6.01 10.42
N SER A 83 -0.45 -6.86 10.80
CA SER A 83 -1.07 -6.81 12.13
C SER A 83 -0.07 -7.15 13.24
N PHE A 84 0.83 -8.11 13.03
CA PHE A 84 1.92 -8.40 13.98
C PHE A 84 2.92 -7.24 14.12
N ARG A 85 3.26 -6.55 13.01
CA ARG A 85 4.10 -5.34 13.04
C ARG A 85 3.44 -4.23 13.84
N LYS A 86 2.11 -4.07 13.72
CA LYS A 86 1.38 -3.09 14.53
C LYS A 86 1.50 -3.39 16.02
N GLN A 87 1.43 -4.65 16.44
CA GLN A 87 1.54 -5.01 17.86
C GLN A 87 2.96 -4.79 18.43
N THR A 88 3.99 -5.04 17.61
CA THR A 88 5.39 -5.00 18.06
C THR A 88 6.04 -3.61 17.94
N LYS A 89 5.73 -2.87 16.87
CA LYS A 89 6.35 -1.57 16.55
C LYS A 89 5.37 -0.40 16.51
N ASN A 90 4.07 -0.65 16.73
CA ASN A 90 3.01 0.35 16.71
C ASN A 90 2.90 1.17 15.41
N GLN A 91 3.31 0.61 14.27
CA GLN A 91 3.24 1.26 12.96
C GLN A 91 2.67 0.31 11.90
N TRP A 92 2.01 0.89 10.89
CA TRP A 92 1.39 0.11 9.82
C TRP A 92 2.29 -0.01 8.60
N ALA A 93 3.06 1.00 8.23
CA ALA A 93 3.99 0.95 7.10
C ALA A 93 5.22 0.06 7.34
N ARG A 94 5.87 -0.39 6.26
CA ARG A 94 7.19 -1.02 6.27
C ARG A 94 8.29 0.03 6.55
N ASP A 95 9.31 -0.38 7.30
CA ASP A 95 10.49 0.45 7.59
C ASP A 95 11.63 0.24 6.60
N ASP A 96 11.56 -0.86 5.85
CA ASP A 96 12.60 -1.37 4.98
C ASP A 96 12.29 -1.03 3.51
N PRO A 97 13.25 -0.46 2.77
CA PRO A 97 13.06 -0.16 1.35
C PRO A 97 13.21 -1.38 0.43
N ALA A 98 13.47 -2.57 1.00
CA ALA A 98 13.80 -3.78 0.27
C ALA A 98 12.76 -4.15 -0.79
N PHE A 99 11.48 -4.11 -0.41
CA PHE A 99 10.38 -4.42 -1.32
C PHE A 99 10.35 -3.52 -2.57
N VAL A 100 10.41 -2.20 -2.37
CA VAL A 100 10.33 -1.22 -3.47
C VAL A 100 11.56 -1.30 -4.36
N VAL A 101 12.75 -1.48 -3.78
CA VAL A 101 14.00 -1.54 -4.55
C VAL A 101 14.06 -2.82 -5.39
N ILE A 102 13.72 -3.98 -4.83
CA ILE A 102 13.70 -5.24 -5.60
C ILE A 102 12.63 -5.15 -6.70
N LEU A 103 11.45 -4.62 -6.39
CA LEU A 103 10.39 -4.45 -7.39
C LEU A 103 10.80 -3.49 -8.51
N ALA A 104 11.42 -2.35 -8.19
CA ALA A 104 11.93 -1.42 -9.19
C ALA A 104 13.01 -2.06 -10.08
N ALA A 105 13.90 -2.88 -9.51
CA ALA A 105 14.89 -3.63 -10.27
C ALA A 105 14.25 -4.66 -11.21
N LEU A 106 13.20 -5.36 -10.77
CA LEU A 106 12.44 -6.29 -11.60
C LEU A 106 11.70 -5.58 -12.74
N VAL A 107 11.08 -4.42 -12.47
CA VAL A 107 10.44 -3.58 -13.49
C VAL A 107 11.49 -3.12 -14.51
N ALA A 108 12.64 -2.62 -14.06
CA ALA A 108 13.73 -2.21 -14.95
C ALA A 108 14.21 -3.36 -15.85
N LEU A 109 14.41 -4.55 -15.27
CA LEU A 109 14.81 -5.75 -16.00
C LEU A 109 13.77 -6.15 -17.05
N SER A 110 12.49 -6.13 -16.70
CA SER A 110 11.41 -6.42 -17.65
C SER A 110 11.35 -5.38 -18.78
N ALA A 111 11.51 -4.10 -18.47
CA ALA A 111 11.50 -3.02 -19.46
C ALA A 111 12.66 -3.18 -20.46
N VAL A 112 13.86 -3.57 -19.99
CA VAL A 112 14.98 -3.93 -20.86
C VAL A 112 14.63 -5.12 -21.74
N ALA A 113 14.00 -6.17 -21.21
CA ALA A 113 13.59 -7.34 -22.00
C ALA A 113 12.59 -6.98 -23.10
N TYR A 114 11.59 -6.14 -22.81
CA TYR A 114 10.65 -5.63 -23.82
C TYR A 114 11.34 -4.72 -24.85
N CYS A 115 12.28 -3.87 -24.44
CA CYS A 115 13.08 -3.08 -25.39
C CYS A 115 13.91 -3.96 -26.32
N LEU A 116 14.46 -5.08 -25.83
CA LEU A 116 15.21 -6.02 -26.66
C LEU A 116 14.30 -6.80 -27.63
N ALA A 117 13.08 -7.13 -27.21
CA ALA A 117 12.15 -7.91 -28.03
C ALA A 117 11.38 -7.06 -29.06
N PHE A 118 10.94 -5.85 -28.68
CA PHE A 118 10.04 -5.00 -29.48
C PHE A 118 10.60 -3.60 -29.74
N GLY A 119 11.65 -3.19 -29.03
CA GLY A 119 12.19 -1.85 -29.12
C GLY A 119 12.90 -1.58 -30.44
N ARG A 120 12.72 -0.37 -30.96
CA ARG A 120 13.44 0.12 -32.15
C ARG A 120 14.68 0.93 -31.73
N PRO A 121 15.78 0.89 -32.51
CA PRO A 121 16.91 1.79 -32.28
C PRO A 121 16.48 3.26 -32.42
N PRO A 122 17.17 4.21 -31.78
CA PRO A 122 18.46 4.12 -31.06
C PRO A 122 18.38 3.81 -29.55
N LEU A 123 19.52 3.42 -28.96
CA LEU A 123 19.67 3.03 -27.54
C LEU A 123 19.16 4.06 -26.51
N TRP A 124 19.20 5.37 -26.83
CA TRP A 124 18.72 6.39 -25.90
C TRP A 124 17.21 6.23 -25.61
N ARG A 125 16.43 5.77 -26.60
CA ARG A 125 14.99 5.50 -26.43
C ARG A 125 14.76 4.37 -25.44
N TRP A 126 15.65 3.37 -25.42
CA TRP A 126 15.57 2.26 -24.48
C TRP A 126 15.88 2.74 -23.06
N ALA A 127 16.91 3.58 -22.90
CA ALA A 127 17.24 4.16 -21.60
C ALA A 127 16.09 5.01 -21.05
N VAL A 128 15.46 5.84 -21.90
CA VAL A 128 14.29 6.64 -21.51
C VAL A 128 13.08 5.75 -21.22
N GLY A 129 12.82 4.72 -22.01
CA GLY A 129 11.73 3.78 -21.77
C GLY A 129 11.86 3.02 -20.46
N VAL A 130 13.06 2.56 -20.11
CA VAL A 130 13.34 1.90 -18.82
C VAL A 130 13.16 2.89 -17.67
N ALA A 131 13.66 4.12 -17.81
CA ALA A 131 13.47 5.16 -16.79
C ALA A 131 11.98 5.51 -16.62
N TRP A 132 11.23 5.62 -17.72
CA TRP A 132 9.80 5.88 -17.70
C TRP A 132 9.03 4.75 -16.98
N ALA A 133 9.31 3.49 -17.31
CA ALA A 133 8.69 2.34 -16.67
C ALA A 133 8.89 2.32 -15.14
N VAL A 134 10.09 2.66 -14.66
CA VAL A 134 10.39 2.66 -13.22
C VAL A 134 9.84 3.90 -12.52
N PHE A 135 10.15 5.09 -13.04
CA PHE A 135 9.84 6.35 -12.33
C PHE A 135 8.42 6.83 -12.56
N VAL A 136 7.87 6.63 -13.76
CA VAL A 136 6.52 7.09 -14.10
C VAL A 136 5.52 5.97 -13.86
N ASP A 137 5.68 4.83 -14.55
CA ASP A 137 4.65 3.77 -14.52
C ASP A 137 4.58 3.09 -13.17
N PHE A 138 5.71 2.78 -12.53
CA PHE A 138 5.71 2.18 -11.20
C PHE A 138 5.62 3.23 -10.07
N LEU A 139 6.63 4.08 -9.91
CA LEU A 139 6.68 5.01 -8.77
C LEU A 139 5.67 6.16 -8.88
N GLY A 140 5.53 6.74 -10.07
CA GLY A 140 4.64 7.87 -10.34
C GLY A 140 3.17 7.50 -10.18
N THR A 141 2.70 6.49 -10.92
CA THR A 141 1.31 6.02 -10.76
C THR A 141 1.06 5.48 -9.35
N GLY A 142 2.06 4.82 -8.74
CA GLY A 142 1.97 4.34 -7.37
C GLY A 142 1.77 5.46 -6.35
N ALA A 143 2.50 6.58 -6.48
CA ALA A 143 2.33 7.74 -5.62
C ALA A 143 0.95 8.38 -5.81
N VAL A 144 0.44 8.45 -7.04
CA VAL A 144 -0.91 8.97 -7.32
C VAL A 144 -1.97 8.06 -6.69
N ILE A 145 -1.91 6.76 -6.96
CA ILE A 145 -2.86 5.78 -6.41
C ILE A 145 -2.82 5.77 -4.88
N ALA A 146 -1.62 5.78 -4.28
CA ALA A 146 -1.45 5.84 -2.84
C ALA A 146 -2.09 7.10 -2.25
N THR A 147 -1.91 8.26 -2.88
CA THR A 147 -2.48 9.53 -2.43
C THR A 147 -4.00 9.54 -2.53
N VAL A 148 -4.57 9.01 -3.61
CA VAL A 148 -6.02 8.87 -3.78
C VAL A 148 -6.61 7.92 -2.74
N CYS A 149 -6.05 6.73 -2.58
CA CYS A 149 -6.54 5.73 -1.63
C CYS A 149 -6.37 6.20 -0.17
N TRP A 150 -5.26 6.86 0.15
CA TRP A 150 -5.04 7.52 1.44
C TRP A 150 -6.08 8.61 1.72
N GLY A 151 -6.37 9.45 0.71
CA GLY A 151 -7.38 10.50 0.80
C GLY A 151 -8.78 9.94 1.03
N ILE A 152 -9.20 8.98 0.21
CA ILE A 152 -10.50 8.32 0.33
C ILE A 152 -10.65 7.63 1.68
N SER A 153 -9.63 6.87 2.11
CA SER A 153 -9.69 6.12 3.36
C SER A 153 -9.78 7.02 4.59
N ASN A 154 -8.99 8.09 4.65
CA ASN A 154 -9.01 9.01 5.79
C ASN A 154 -10.22 9.96 5.79
N ALA A 155 -10.81 10.24 4.62
CA ALA A 155 -11.97 11.12 4.50
C ALA A 155 -13.30 10.41 4.73
N TYR A 156 -13.45 9.17 4.22
CA TYR A 156 -14.76 8.50 4.15
C TYR A 156 -14.84 7.13 4.81
N LEU A 157 -13.71 6.44 5.00
CA LEU A 157 -13.71 5.05 5.48
C LEU A 157 -13.36 4.91 6.97
N ARG A 158 -12.90 5.99 7.63
CA ARG A 158 -12.63 5.92 9.07
C ARG A 158 -13.94 5.76 9.83
N ARG A 159 -13.95 4.83 10.78
CA ARG A 159 -15.06 4.70 11.73
C ARG A 159 -15.23 6.03 12.46
N ASP A 160 -16.39 6.66 12.32
CA ASP A 160 -16.70 7.89 13.04
C ASP A 160 -16.61 7.61 14.55
N GLY A 161 -15.75 8.36 15.24
CA GLY A 161 -15.56 8.28 16.70
C GLY A 161 -16.75 8.81 17.50
N GLY A 162 -17.98 8.64 17.02
CA GLY A 162 -19.20 9.14 17.63
C GLY A 162 -19.86 8.11 18.54
N ALA A 163 -19.90 8.43 19.85
CA ALA A 163 -20.83 7.93 20.87
C ALA A 163 -20.43 6.75 21.79
N GLY A 164 -19.21 6.71 22.37
CA GLY A 164 -19.07 5.89 23.60
C GLY A 164 -17.70 5.76 24.30
N HIS A 165 -16.57 5.93 23.61
CA HIS A 165 -15.26 5.63 24.23
C HIS A 165 -14.22 6.74 23.99
N SER A 166 -14.20 7.71 24.91
CA SER A 166 -13.29 8.87 24.97
C SER A 166 -11.79 8.55 25.13
N HIS A 167 -11.40 7.27 25.10
CA HIS A 167 -10.01 6.82 25.29
C HIS A 167 -9.43 6.07 24.07
N ALA A 168 -10.18 5.94 22.96
CA ALA A 168 -9.63 5.38 21.74
C ALA A 168 -8.76 6.42 21.03
N VAL A 169 -7.45 6.15 20.90
CA VAL A 169 -6.53 6.99 20.12
C VAL A 169 -6.99 7.02 18.67
N GLU A 170 -7.27 8.21 18.13
CA GLU A 170 -7.61 8.36 16.71
C GLU A 170 -6.47 7.82 15.84
N GLN A 171 -6.74 6.72 15.14
CA GLN A 171 -5.83 6.16 14.14
C GLN A 171 -6.19 6.69 12.75
N ARG A 172 -5.16 6.95 11.95
CA ARG A 172 -5.24 7.37 10.56
C ARG A 172 -4.41 6.44 9.71
N VAL A 173 -4.77 6.33 8.44
CA VAL A 173 -3.97 5.60 7.47
C VAL A 173 -2.70 6.41 7.20
N GLU A 174 -1.55 5.77 7.40
CA GLU A 174 -0.24 6.33 7.08
C GLU A 174 -0.06 6.36 5.55
N TRP A 175 0.45 7.46 4.97
CA TRP A 175 0.65 7.53 3.51
C TRP A 175 1.60 6.43 3.01
N MET A 176 2.67 6.16 3.77
CA MET A 176 3.63 5.08 3.44
C MET A 176 2.95 3.70 3.42
N TYR A 177 1.93 3.48 4.26
CA TYR A 177 1.16 2.24 4.22
C TYR A 177 0.31 2.14 2.96
N ALA A 178 -0.33 3.25 2.54
CA ALA A 178 -1.09 3.28 1.29
C ALA A 178 -0.21 2.98 0.07
N PHE A 179 1.04 3.49 0.07
CA PHE A 179 2.03 3.17 -0.95
C PHE A 179 2.50 1.71 -0.88
N ASP A 180 2.73 1.16 0.31
CA ASP A 180 3.03 -0.27 0.49
C ASP A 180 1.93 -1.18 -0.06
N VAL A 181 0.66 -0.81 0.13
CA VAL A 181 -0.49 -1.55 -0.42
C VAL A 181 -0.47 -1.50 -1.96
N HIS A 182 -0.14 -0.35 -2.56
CA HIS A 182 0.08 -0.27 -4.00
C HIS A 182 1.22 -1.20 -4.45
N CYS A 183 2.39 -1.16 -3.81
CA CYS A 183 3.50 -2.04 -4.16
C CYS A 183 3.13 -3.52 -4.03
N ASN A 184 2.38 -3.90 -2.99
CA ASN A 184 1.89 -5.25 -2.79
C ASN A 184 0.95 -5.71 -3.89
N ALA A 185 0.02 -4.86 -4.34
CA ALA A 185 -0.91 -5.15 -5.41
C ALA A 185 -0.24 -5.12 -6.79
N TYR A 186 0.75 -4.25 -6.97
CA TYR A 186 1.52 -4.11 -8.20
C TYR A 186 2.36 -5.35 -8.49
N PHE A 187 2.93 -6.02 -7.48
CA PHE A 187 3.79 -7.18 -7.73
C PHE A 187 3.09 -8.35 -8.46
N PRO A 188 1.91 -8.85 -8.05
CA PRO A 188 1.15 -9.85 -8.81
C PRO A 188 0.72 -9.37 -10.20
N LEU A 189 0.35 -8.09 -10.33
CA LEU A 189 0.03 -7.48 -11.63
C LEU A 189 1.27 -7.47 -12.53
N PHE A 190 2.44 -7.14 -12.01
CA PHE A 190 3.72 -7.19 -12.69
C PHE A 190 4.04 -8.60 -13.18
N VAL A 191 3.91 -9.61 -12.30
CA VAL A 191 4.14 -11.01 -12.70
C VAL A 191 3.21 -11.43 -13.83
N THR A 192 1.97 -10.94 -13.85
CA THR A 192 0.98 -11.33 -14.86
C THR A 192 1.15 -10.55 -16.18
N LEU A 193 1.29 -9.22 -16.13
CA LEU A 193 1.30 -8.35 -17.32
C LEU A 193 2.69 -8.03 -17.87
N TYR A 194 3.75 -8.17 -17.08
CA TYR A 194 5.11 -7.94 -17.55
C TYR A 194 5.88 -9.25 -17.75
N VAL A 195 5.68 -10.24 -16.89
CA VAL A 195 6.42 -11.51 -17.02
C VAL A 195 5.63 -12.52 -17.84
N LEU A 196 4.44 -12.90 -17.39
CA LEU A 196 3.63 -13.92 -18.06
C LEU A 196 3.19 -13.46 -19.46
N GLN A 197 2.74 -12.21 -19.62
CA GLN A 197 2.42 -11.64 -20.92
C GLN A 197 3.60 -11.66 -21.89
N PHE A 198 4.83 -11.39 -21.42
CA PHE A 198 6.02 -11.43 -22.27
C PHE A 198 6.22 -12.82 -22.88
N PHE A 199 6.13 -13.88 -22.06
CA PHE A 199 6.24 -15.25 -22.55
C PHE A 199 5.05 -15.68 -23.42
N LEU A 200 3.85 -15.18 -23.13
CA LEU A 200 2.64 -15.45 -23.92
C LEU A 200 2.52 -14.56 -25.16
N SER A 201 3.39 -13.56 -25.34
CA SER A 201 3.31 -12.59 -26.44
C SER A 201 3.24 -13.22 -27.85
N PRO A 202 3.92 -14.35 -28.18
CA PRO A 202 3.79 -14.97 -29.49
C PRO A 202 2.39 -15.51 -29.77
N LEU A 203 1.63 -15.84 -28.73
CA LEU A 203 0.24 -16.29 -28.80
C LEU A 203 -0.73 -15.10 -28.75
N LEU A 204 -0.51 -14.15 -27.84
CA LEU A 204 -1.40 -13.00 -27.61
C LEU A 204 -1.39 -12.00 -28.77
N LEU A 205 -0.31 -11.95 -29.55
CA LEU A 205 -0.17 -11.06 -30.71
C LEU A 205 -0.69 -11.67 -32.02
N GLN A 206 -1.18 -12.92 -32.02
CA GLN A 206 -1.73 -13.54 -33.22
C GLN A 206 -3.02 -12.86 -33.69
N HIS A 207 -3.28 -12.89 -35.00
CA HIS A 207 -4.54 -12.39 -35.56
C HIS A 207 -5.66 -13.37 -35.25
N GLY A 208 -6.77 -12.87 -34.70
CA GLY A 208 -7.96 -13.65 -34.42
C GLY A 208 -8.61 -13.30 -33.10
N TYR A 209 -9.85 -13.75 -32.96
CA TYR A 209 -10.69 -13.47 -31.80
C TYR A 209 -10.22 -14.20 -30.53
N LEU A 210 -9.59 -15.37 -30.69
CA LEU A 210 -9.05 -16.15 -29.56
C LEU A 210 -7.88 -15.42 -28.88
N ALA A 211 -7.00 -14.78 -29.64
CA ALA A 211 -5.90 -14.00 -29.09
C ALA A 211 -6.38 -12.73 -28.37
N ALA A 212 -7.43 -12.08 -28.91
CA ALA A 212 -8.12 -10.97 -28.27
C ALA A 212 -8.75 -11.39 -26.93
N ILE A 213 -9.54 -12.47 -26.91
CA ILE A 213 -10.14 -13.01 -25.66
C ILE A 213 -9.04 -13.35 -24.64
N ALA A 214 -7.99 -14.06 -25.06
CA ALA A 214 -6.91 -14.46 -24.16
C ALA A 214 -6.20 -13.24 -23.56
N SER A 215 -5.92 -12.21 -24.39
CA SER A 215 -5.32 -10.95 -23.95
C SER A 215 -6.22 -10.21 -22.97
N ASP A 216 -7.48 -9.99 -23.32
CA ASP A 216 -8.39 -9.20 -22.51
C ASP A 216 -8.71 -9.91 -21.18
N THR A 217 -8.80 -11.24 -21.18
CA THR A 217 -8.95 -12.05 -19.96
C THR A 217 -7.72 -11.95 -19.06
N LEU A 218 -6.51 -11.94 -19.63
CA LEU A 218 -5.26 -11.76 -18.87
C LEU A 218 -5.24 -10.39 -18.16
N TYR A 219 -5.60 -9.31 -18.88
CA TYR A 219 -5.69 -7.96 -18.33
C TYR A 219 -6.79 -7.85 -17.26
N ALA A 220 -7.98 -8.40 -17.53
CA ALA A 220 -9.07 -8.39 -16.57
C ALA A 220 -8.70 -9.16 -15.29
N GLY A 221 -8.05 -10.32 -15.41
CA GLY A 221 -7.54 -11.09 -14.27
C GLY A 221 -6.52 -10.29 -13.45
N ALA A 222 -5.52 -9.69 -14.11
CA ALA A 222 -4.49 -8.90 -13.44
C ALA A 222 -5.05 -7.68 -12.70
N LEU A 223 -5.92 -6.89 -13.35
CA LEU A 223 -6.54 -5.71 -12.75
C LEU A 223 -7.49 -6.07 -11.60
N SER A 224 -8.24 -7.17 -11.74
CA SER A 224 -9.11 -7.66 -10.67
C SER A 224 -8.30 -8.11 -9.46
N TYR A 225 -7.17 -8.80 -9.69
CA TYR A 225 -6.29 -9.23 -8.61
C TYR A 225 -5.63 -8.06 -7.90
N TYR A 226 -5.20 -7.03 -8.66
CA TYR A 226 -4.69 -5.78 -8.09
C TYR A 226 -5.72 -5.12 -7.15
N ALA A 227 -6.97 -5.00 -7.59
CA ALA A 227 -8.05 -4.44 -6.77
C ALA A 227 -8.33 -5.30 -5.52
N TYR A 228 -8.31 -6.63 -5.66
CA TYR A 228 -8.48 -7.55 -4.53
C TYR A 228 -7.36 -7.44 -3.48
N VAL A 229 -6.09 -7.38 -3.89
CA VAL A 229 -4.95 -7.21 -2.98
C VAL A 229 -4.99 -5.84 -2.30
N THR A 230 -5.43 -4.81 -3.03
CA THR A 230 -5.66 -3.46 -2.48
C THR A 230 -6.71 -3.51 -1.37
N PHE A 231 -7.88 -4.12 -1.65
CA PHE A 231 -8.93 -4.36 -0.67
C PHE A 231 -8.41 -5.10 0.57
N LEU A 232 -7.69 -6.20 0.38
CA LEU A 232 -7.14 -6.99 1.48
C LEU A 232 -6.21 -6.18 2.39
N GLY A 233 -5.44 -5.24 1.83
CA GLY A 233 -4.59 -4.34 2.59
C GLY A 233 -5.39 -3.44 3.51
N TYR A 234 -6.31 -2.65 2.94
CA TYR A 234 -7.14 -1.75 3.74
C TYR A 234 -8.05 -2.48 4.74
N ASN A 235 -8.51 -3.69 4.40
CA ASN A 235 -9.33 -4.50 5.30
C ASN A 235 -8.57 -5.02 6.54
N GLN A 236 -7.23 -4.96 6.59
CA GLN A 236 -6.50 -5.26 7.82
C GLN A 236 -6.58 -4.16 8.87
N LEU A 237 -6.95 -2.95 8.48
CA LEU A 237 -6.98 -1.81 9.37
C LEU A 237 -8.30 -1.82 10.17
N PRO A 238 -8.28 -2.12 11.48
CA PRO A 238 -9.50 -2.33 12.27
C PRO A 238 -10.32 -1.05 12.48
N PHE A 239 -9.74 0.12 12.19
CA PHE A 239 -10.39 1.42 12.31
C PHE A 239 -11.03 1.90 11.00
N LEU A 240 -10.88 1.15 9.91
CA LEU A 240 -11.59 1.40 8.67
C LEU A 240 -12.87 0.56 8.62
N GLU A 241 -13.96 1.18 8.18
CA GLU A 241 -15.20 0.54 7.81
C GLU A 241 -15.40 0.66 6.30
N ARG A 242 -16.31 -0.16 5.76
CA ARG A 242 -16.75 -0.09 4.36
C ARG A 242 -15.59 -0.17 3.34
N THR A 243 -14.59 -0.99 3.63
CA THR A 243 -13.42 -1.16 2.76
C THR A 243 -13.78 -1.83 1.43
N GLU A 244 -14.99 -2.37 1.28
CA GLU A 244 -15.48 -2.98 0.03
C GLU A 244 -15.53 -1.98 -1.13
N LEU A 245 -15.49 -0.66 -0.87
CA LEU A 245 -15.32 0.35 -1.93
C LEU A 245 -14.07 0.09 -2.80
N PHE A 246 -13.00 -0.47 -2.24
CA PHE A 246 -11.80 -0.81 -3.00
C PHE A 246 -12.00 -2.00 -3.96
N LEU A 247 -13.11 -2.74 -3.86
CA LEU A 247 -13.51 -3.77 -4.83
C LEU A 247 -14.30 -3.18 -6.00
N CYS A 248 -14.74 -1.92 -5.94
CA CYS A 248 -15.49 -1.27 -7.02
C CYS A 248 -14.82 -1.35 -8.41
N PRO A 249 -13.48 -1.21 -8.54
CA PRO A 249 -12.81 -1.37 -9.83
C PRO A 249 -13.01 -2.74 -10.47
N ILE A 250 -13.27 -3.81 -9.69
CA ILE A 250 -13.55 -5.14 -10.23
C ILE A 250 -14.85 -5.14 -11.04
N TRP A 251 -15.89 -4.45 -10.55
CA TRP A 251 -17.15 -4.32 -11.29
C TRP A 251 -16.96 -3.59 -12.63
N LEU A 252 -16.11 -2.55 -12.65
CA LEU A 252 -15.73 -1.87 -13.90
C LEU A 252 -15.04 -2.83 -14.87
N VAL A 253 -14.09 -3.64 -14.39
CA VAL A 253 -13.38 -4.63 -15.20
C VAL A 253 -14.34 -5.69 -15.75
N LEU A 254 -15.26 -6.20 -14.92
CA LEU A 254 -16.27 -7.18 -15.34
C LEU A 254 -17.25 -6.63 -16.37
N ALA A 255 -17.57 -5.33 -16.31
CA ALA A 255 -18.39 -4.67 -17.32
C ALA A 255 -17.61 -4.39 -18.62
N ALA A 256 -16.33 -4.01 -18.51
CA ALA A 256 -15.48 -3.71 -19.66
C ALA A 256 -15.08 -4.96 -20.47
N LEU A 257 -14.81 -6.08 -19.80
CA LEU A 257 -14.34 -7.32 -20.44
C LEU A 257 -15.24 -7.80 -21.61
N PRO A 258 -16.57 -7.98 -21.45
CA PRO A 258 -17.42 -8.42 -22.55
C PRO A 258 -17.49 -7.38 -23.69
N LEU A 259 -17.41 -6.08 -23.37
CA LEU A 259 -17.39 -5.02 -24.38
C LEU A 259 -16.11 -5.07 -25.22
N CYS A 260 -14.95 -5.26 -24.58
CA CYS A 260 -13.67 -5.43 -25.27
C CYS A 260 -13.67 -6.68 -26.16
N ILE A 261 -14.18 -7.80 -25.64
CA ILE A 261 -14.28 -9.06 -26.38
C ILE A 261 -15.17 -8.87 -27.62
N ILE A 262 -16.40 -8.36 -27.48
CA ILE A 262 -17.33 -8.14 -28.61
C ILE A 262 -16.73 -7.17 -29.63
N GLY A 263 -16.02 -6.13 -29.18
CA GLY A 263 -15.32 -5.18 -30.04
C GLY A 263 -14.09 -5.74 -30.73
N GLY A 264 -13.66 -6.96 -30.42
CA GLY A 264 -12.42 -7.54 -30.93
C GLY A 264 -11.17 -6.78 -30.48
N PHE A 265 -11.25 -6.06 -29.36
CA PHE A 265 -10.12 -5.34 -28.80
C PHE A 265 -9.06 -6.33 -28.32
N ASN A 266 -7.79 -5.94 -28.39
CA ASN A 266 -6.69 -6.76 -27.89
C ASN A 266 -5.80 -5.86 -27.03
N ALA A 267 -5.96 -5.98 -25.71
CA ALA A 267 -5.24 -5.16 -24.74
C ALA A 267 -3.71 -5.24 -24.90
N THR A 268 -3.15 -6.42 -25.21
CA THR A 268 -1.70 -6.62 -25.38
C THR A 268 -1.17 -5.87 -26.59
N ARG A 269 -1.91 -5.89 -27.70
CA ARG A 269 -1.54 -5.09 -28.88
C ARG A 269 -1.64 -3.60 -28.60
N PHE A 270 -2.70 -3.17 -27.91
CA PHE A 270 -2.87 -1.77 -27.56
C PHE A 270 -1.74 -1.25 -26.66
N THR A 271 -1.34 -2.02 -25.64
CA THR A 271 -0.24 -1.63 -24.75
C THR A 271 1.10 -1.63 -25.45
N LEU A 272 1.41 -2.64 -26.28
CA LEU A 272 2.65 -2.65 -27.05
C LEU A 272 2.69 -1.57 -28.13
N ALA A 273 1.55 -1.25 -28.76
CA ALA A 273 1.45 -0.15 -29.71
C ALA A 273 1.74 1.19 -29.02
N MET A 274 1.17 1.45 -27.84
CA MET A 274 1.45 2.68 -27.10
C MET A 274 2.89 2.77 -26.58
N ALA A 275 3.47 1.64 -26.15
CA ALA A 275 4.78 1.64 -25.51
C ALA A 275 5.96 1.59 -26.51
N PHE A 276 5.78 0.92 -27.64
CA PHE A 276 6.85 0.63 -28.60
C PHE A 276 6.51 0.99 -30.05
N ASP A 277 5.36 1.61 -30.31
CA ASP A 277 4.82 1.86 -31.66
C ASP A 277 4.76 0.57 -32.51
N TYR A 278 4.42 -0.56 -31.87
CA TYR A 278 4.32 -1.88 -32.52
C TYR A 278 3.18 -1.95 -33.54
#